data_AF-A0A669QX41-F1
#
_entry.id   AF-A0A669QX41-F1
#
_cell.length_a   1.000
_cell.length_b   1.000
_cell.length_c   1.000
_cell.angle_alpha   90.00
_cell.angle_beta   90.00
_cell.angle_gamma   90.00
#
_symmetry.space_group_name_H-M   'P 1'
#
loop_
_entity.id
_entity.type
_entity.pdbx_description
1 polymer ?
#
loop_
_entity_poly.entity_id
_entity_poly.type
_entity_poly.pdbx_seq_one_letter_code
_entity_poly.pdbx_strand_id
1 'polypeptide(L)'
;MAPKGKAGTKGKKQIFEENRETLRFYLRIIVGASPQPGSLAGRSASHASRLSRQLAFAFSSAVYGASYRSMSSMARPAFADDGSLADGGIDLNMEQGMAEHLKDVILLTAMVQVLSCFSLYVWYFWLLAPGRALYLLWVNILGPWFTAESSAPTQEPNEKKQRRQERRQMKRF
;
A
#
# COMPACT_ATOMS: atom_id res chain seq x y z
N MET A 1 -21.73 -4.10 18.66
CA MET A 1 -20.65 -4.07 17.65
C MET A 1 -20.10 -5.48 17.54
N ALA A 2 -20.31 -6.16 16.40
CA ALA A 2 -19.88 -7.54 16.21
C ALA A 2 -18.35 -7.61 16.11
N PRO A 3 -17.69 -8.63 16.68
CA PRO A 3 -16.25 -8.79 16.57
C PRO A 3 -15.91 -9.06 15.10
N LYS A 4 -15.08 -8.19 14.49
CA LYS A 4 -14.51 -8.38 13.15
C LYS A 4 -13.95 -9.81 13.07
N GLY A 5 -14.64 -10.66 12.31
CA GLY A 5 -14.21 -12.02 12.05
C GLY A 5 -12.82 -11.96 11.43
N LYS A 6 -11.92 -12.84 11.88
CA LYS A 6 -10.63 -13.03 11.21
C LYS A 6 -10.93 -13.27 9.73
N ALA A 7 -10.39 -12.43 8.85
CA ALA A 7 -10.49 -12.60 7.41
C ALA A 7 -10.18 -14.06 7.08
N GLY A 8 -11.09 -14.72 6.36
CA GLY A 8 -10.94 -16.13 6.00
C GLY A 8 -9.60 -16.32 5.28
N THR A 9 -8.80 -17.28 5.73
CA THR A 9 -7.52 -17.61 5.08
C THR A 9 -7.82 -18.14 3.69
N LYS A 10 -7.68 -17.28 2.67
CA LYS A 10 -7.74 -17.67 1.26
C LYS A 10 -6.73 -18.78 0.98
N GLY A 11 -7.05 -19.65 0.02
CA GLY A 11 -6.14 -20.74 -0.36
C GLY A 11 -4.84 -20.20 -0.96
N LYS A 12 -3.71 -20.86 -0.70
CA LYS A 12 -2.37 -20.41 -1.18
C LYS A 12 -2.33 -20.15 -2.70
N LYS A 13 -2.98 -21.01 -3.49
CA LYS A 13 -3.12 -20.87 -4.95
C LYS A 13 -3.95 -19.63 -5.34
N GLN A 14 -5.01 -19.36 -4.58
CA GLN A 14 -5.87 -18.19 -4.81
C GLN A 14 -5.12 -16.89 -4.51
N ILE A 15 -4.39 -16.82 -3.38
CA ILE A 15 -3.55 -15.66 -3.03
C ILE A 15 -2.52 -15.39 -4.13
N PHE A 16 -1.88 -16.44 -4.65
CA PHE A 16 -0.89 -16.30 -5.72
C PHE A 16 -1.48 -15.70 -7.00
N GLU A 17 -2.63 -16.21 -7.49
CA GLU A 17 -3.23 -15.70 -8.71
C GLU A 17 -3.79 -14.28 -8.50
N GLU A 18 -4.47 -14.01 -7.37
CA GLU A 18 -4.97 -12.68 -7.03
C GLU A 18 -3.84 -11.64 -6.92
N ASN A 19 -2.70 -12.01 -6.31
CA ASN A 19 -1.52 -11.16 -6.22
C ASN A 19 -0.96 -10.83 -7.61
N ARG A 20 -0.91 -11.83 -8.49
CA ARG A 20 -0.42 -11.68 -9.87
C ARG A 20 -1.34 -10.79 -10.70
N GLU A 21 -2.65 -10.97 -10.59
CA GLU A 21 -3.64 -10.10 -11.23
C GLU A 21 -3.55 -8.66 -10.72
N THR A 22 -3.42 -8.48 -9.40
CA THR A 22 -3.24 -7.17 -8.77
C THR A 22 -2.00 -6.48 -9.32
N LEU A 23 -0.83 -7.13 -9.32
CA LEU A 23 0.40 -6.55 -9.86
C LEU A 23 0.24 -6.16 -11.33
N ARG A 24 -0.37 -7.03 -12.16
CA ARG A 24 -0.62 -6.71 -13.58
C ARG A 24 -1.56 -5.53 -13.76
N PHE A 25 -2.60 -5.43 -12.95
CA PHE A 25 -3.54 -4.31 -12.97
C PHE A 25 -2.81 -2.99 -12.69
N TYR A 26 -2.02 -2.92 -11.62
CA TYR A 26 -1.25 -1.71 -11.29
C TYR A 26 -0.14 -1.44 -12.31
N LEU A 27 0.49 -2.47 -12.89
CA LEU A 27 1.45 -2.29 -13.97
C LEU A 27 0.80 -1.65 -15.20
N ARG A 28 -0.41 -2.08 -15.58
CA ARG A 28 -1.18 -1.46 -16.67
C ARG A 28 -1.52 0.00 -16.37
N ILE A 29 -1.88 0.32 -15.13
CA ILE A 29 -2.10 1.71 -14.70
C ILE A 29 -0.80 2.52 -14.82
N ILE A 30 0.32 2.00 -14.32
CA ILE A 30 1.62 2.68 -14.41
C ILE A 30 1.97 2.93 -15.87
N VAL A 31 1.89 1.92 -16.74
CA VAL A 31 2.20 2.05 -18.17
C VAL A 31 1.21 3.00 -18.86
N GLY A 32 -0.09 2.90 -18.56
CA GLY A 32 -1.12 3.76 -19.13
C GLY A 32 -1.03 5.22 -18.70
N ALA A 33 -0.57 5.48 -17.47
CA ALA A 33 -0.24 6.81 -16.96
C ALA A 33 1.15 7.28 -17.41
N SER A 34 1.98 6.37 -17.95
CA SER A 34 3.30 6.64 -18.49
C SER A 34 3.28 6.84 -20.00
N PRO A 35 2.76 7.97 -20.46
CA PRO A 35 3.37 8.60 -21.61
C PRO A 35 3.80 10.03 -21.27
N GLN A 36 5.10 10.33 -21.36
CA GLN A 36 5.69 11.38 -22.24
C GLN A 36 7.19 11.63 -21.89
N PRO A 37 8.07 11.82 -22.90
CA PRO A 37 8.22 13.16 -23.51
C PRO A 37 8.21 13.16 -25.05
N GLY A 38 7.39 14.06 -25.62
CA GLY A 38 7.15 14.19 -27.06
C GLY A 38 5.84 14.92 -27.44
N SER A 39 4.94 15.20 -26.49
CA SER A 39 3.73 16.00 -26.80
C SER A 39 4.14 17.37 -27.29
N LEU A 40 3.59 17.80 -28.43
CA LEU A 40 3.90 19.10 -29.04
C LEU A 40 3.70 20.26 -28.04
N ALA A 41 2.71 20.14 -27.15
CA ALA A 41 2.40 21.13 -26.12
C ALA A 41 3.57 21.41 -25.16
N GLY A 42 4.38 20.41 -24.81
CA GLY A 42 5.52 20.57 -23.89
C GLY A 42 6.72 21.28 -24.54
N ARG A 43 6.82 21.24 -25.88
CA ARG A 43 7.97 21.78 -26.63
C ARG A 43 7.95 23.30 -26.74
N SER A 44 6.76 23.91 -26.86
CA SER A 44 6.58 25.37 -26.96
C SER A 44 6.74 26.11 -25.63
N ALA A 45 6.78 25.39 -24.51
CA ALA A 45 6.77 26.00 -23.19
C ALA A 45 8.18 26.39 -22.72
N SER A 46 8.28 27.37 -21.80
CA SER A 46 9.56 27.94 -21.34
C SER A 46 10.53 26.90 -20.76
N HIS A 47 11.83 27.19 -20.77
CA HIS A 47 12.87 26.30 -20.23
C HIS A 47 12.58 25.85 -18.79
N ALA A 48 12.20 26.78 -17.91
CA ALA A 48 11.85 26.45 -16.52
C ALA A 48 10.68 25.47 -16.43
N SER A 49 9.61 25.70 -17.20
CA SER A 49 8.46 24.80 -17.22
C SER A 49 8.80 23.42 -17.79
N ARG A 50 9.72 23.33 -18.77
CA ARG A 50 10.19 22.06 -19.33
C ARG A 50 10.98 21.26 -18.30
N LEU A 51 11.93 21.90 -17.60
CA LEU A 51 12.69 21.27 -16.53
C LEU A 51 11.77 20.76 -15.43
N SER A 52 10.79 21.56 -15.01
CA SER A 52 9.82 21.16 -13.98
C SER A 52 9.05 19.89 -14.38
N ARG A 53 8.59 19.78 -15.64
CA ARG A 53 7.90 18.59 -16.15
C ARG A 53 8.79 17.35 -16.21
N GLN A 54 10.05 17.51 -16.61
CA GLN A 54 11.01 16.41 -16.66
C GLN A 54 11.35 15.89 -15.25
N LEU A 55 11.57 16.80 -14.29
CA LEU A 55 11.79 16.44 -12.89
C LEU A 55 10.56 15.72 -12.30
N ALA A 56 9.36 16.22 -12.58
CA ALA A 56 8.13 15.62 -12.09
C ALA A 56 7.89 14.22 -12.70
N PHE A 57 8.23 14.02 -13.98
CA PHE A 57 8.20 12.70 -14.60
C PHE A 57 9.24 11.73 -14.01
N ALA A 58 10.48 12.19 -13.79
CA ALA A 58 11.52 11.39 -13.13
C ALA A 58 11.11 10.99 -11.71
N PHE A 59 10.49 11.92 -11.00
CA PHE A 59 9.93 11.67 -9.67
C PHE A 59 8.80 10.63 -9.69
N SER A 60 7.80 10.77 -10.56
CA SER A 60 6.75 9.75 -10.72
C SER A 60 7.33 8.38 -11.06
N SER A 61 8.32 8.33 -11.94
CA SER A 61 8.99 7.08 -12.34
C SER A 61 9.66 6.40 -11.14
N ALA A 62 10.34 7.18 -10.29
CA ALA A 62 10.91 6.67 -9.05
C ALA A 62 9.84 6.15 -8.08
N VAL A 63 8.73 6.88 -7.91
CA VAL A 63 7.61 6.48 -7.04
C VAL A 63 6.95 5.20 -7.55
N TYR A 64 6.65 5.09 -8.84
CA TYR A 64 6.10 3.87 -9.42
C TYR A 64 7.06 2.69 -9.26
N GLY A 65 8.35 2.88 -9.57
CA GLY A 65 9.36 1.84 -9.43
C GLY A 65 9.48 1.35 -7.99
N ALA A 66 9.56 2.27 -7.02
CA ALA A 66 9.67 1.94 -5.61
C ALA A 66 8.41 1.25 -5.07
N SER A 67 7.22 1.75 -5.38
CA SER A 67 5.96 1.18 -4.91
C SER A 67 5.67 -0.18 -5.55
N TYR A 68 5.89 -0.30 -6.86
CA TYR A 68 5.71 -1.57 -7.58
C TYR A 68 6.71 -2.63 -7.10
N ARG A 69 7.99 -2.26 -6.94
CA ARG A 69 9.01 -3.18 -6.39
C ARG A 69 8.64 -3.63 -4.98
N SER A 70 8.17 -2.72 -4.14
CA SER A 70 7.71 -3.04 -2.78
C SER A 70 6.55 -4.03 -2.81
N MET A 71 5.50 -3.79 -3.62
CA MET A 71 4.38 -4.73 -3.75
C MET A 71 4.81 -6.09 -4.33
N SER A 72 5.66 -6.08 -5.36
CA SER A 72 6.18 -7.32 -5.95
C SER A 72 7.01 -8.13 -4.97
N SER A 73 7.71 -7.48 -4.03
CA SER A 73 8.46 -8.17 -2.98
C SER A 73 7.54 -8.79 -1.93
N MET A 74 6.41 -8.14 -1.61
CA MET A 74 5.41 -8.66 -0.69
C MET A 74 4.66 -9.86 -1.28
N ALA A 75 4.40 -9.84 -2.58
CA ALA A 75 3.73 -10.90 -3.31
C ALA A 75 4.66 -12.05 -3.77
N ARG A 76 5.93 -12.09 -3.33
CA ARG A 76 6.90 -13.08 -3.82
C ARG A 76 6.47 -14.49 -3.39
N PRO A 77 6.19 -15.41 -4.33
CA PRO A 77 5.84 -16.79 -4.01
C PRO A 77 7.07 -17.59 -3.57
N ALA A 78 6.84 -18.61 -2.74
CA ALA A 78 7.83 -19.64 -2.43
C ALA A 78 7.35 -20.98 -3.02
N PHE A 79 8.26 -21.67 -3.71
CA PHE A 79 8.01 -22.99 -4.27
C PHE A 79 8.83 -24.03 -3.50
N ALA A 80 8.28 -25.22 -3.33
CA ALA A 80 8.99 -26.35 -2.74
C ALA A 80 9.89 -27.03 -3.80
N ASP A 81 10.76 -27.94 -3.35
CA ASP A 81 11.73 -28.65 -4.21
C ASP A 81 11.07 -29.50 -5.30
N ASP A 82 9.80 -29.87 -5.11
CA ASP A 82 8.96 -30.58 -6.07
C ASP A 82 8.29 -29.67 -7.12
N GLY A 83 8.55 -28.35 -7.04
CA GLY A 83 7.92 -27.34 -7.90
C GLY A 83 6.48 -26.97 -7.50
N SER A 84 5.96 -27.52 -6.40
CA SER A 84 4.64 -27.16 -5.87
C SER A 84 4.67 -25.80 -5.16
N LEU A 85 3.55 -25.08 -5.19
CA LEU A 85 3.42 -23.77 -4.54
C LEU A 85 3.39 -23.94 -3.00
N ALA A 86 4.51 -23.68 -2.35
CA ALA A 86 4.66 -23.78 -0.89
C ALA A 86 4.02 -22.59 -0.17
N ASP A 87 4.16 -21.38 -0.74
CA ASP A 87 3.58 -20.13 -0.25
C ASP A 87 3.23 -19.17 -1.40
N GLY A 88 2.06 -18.53 -1.33
CA GLY A 88 1.58 -17.55 -2.31
C GLY A 88 2.09 -16.13 -2.08
N GLY A 89 2.84 -15.91 -1.00
CA GLY A 89 3.28 -14.58 -0.56
C GLY A 89 2.24 -13.88 0.29
N ILE A 90 2.53 -12.64 0.69
CA ILE A 90 1.58 -11.81 1.46
C ILE A 90 0.42 -11.43 0.55
N ASP A 91 -0.81 -11.62 1.01
CA ASP A 91 -2.01 -11.19 0.28
C ASP A 91 -2.01 -9.66 0.13
N LEU A 92 -1.81 -9.18 -1.11
CA LEU A 92 -1.84 -7.75 -1.43
C LEU A 92 -3.23 -7.15 -1.28
N ASN A 93 -4.28 -7.97 -1.23
CA ASN A 93 -5.67 -7.57 -1.11
C ASN A 93 -6.24 -7.75 0.31
N MET A 94 -5.36 -7.90 1.30
CA MET A 94 -5.75 -7.91 2.71
C MET A 94 -6.26 -6.52 3.15
N GLU A 95 -7.44 -6.47 3.75
CA GLU A 95 -7.99 -5.25 4.36
C GLU A 95 -7.07 -4.78 5.50
N GLN A 96 -6.57 -3.53 5.43
CA GLN A 96 -5.57 -2.94 6.35
C GLN A 96 -4.11 -3.44 6.20
N GLY A 97 -3.71 -3.92 5.02
CA GLY A 97 -2.31 -4.25 4.72
C GLY A 97 -1.49 -3.04 4.23
N MET A 98 -0.16 -3.10 4.39
CA MET A 98 0.77 -2.09 3.81
C MET A 98 0.65 -1.97 2.28
N ALA A 99 0.16 -3.02 1.62
CA ALA A 99 -0.12 -3.01 0.19
C ALA A 99 -1.20 -2.00 -0.21
N GLU A 100 -2.19 -1.72 0.65
CA GLU A 100 -3.23 -0.73 0.39
C GLU A 100 -2.63 0.67 0.22
N HIS A 101 -1.70 1.06 1.11
CA HIS A 101 -0.99 2.33 0.99
C HIS A 101 -0.13 2.41 -0.27
N LEU A 102 0.50 1.30 -0.68
CA LEU A 102 1.28 1.26 -1.92
C LEU A 102 0.38 1.42 -3.17
N LYS A 103 -0.80 0.80 -3.15
CA LYS A 103 -1.84 0.94 -4.18
C LYS A 103 -2.32 2.39 -4.28
N ASP A 104 -2.63 3.02 -3.14
CA ASP A 104 -3.07 4.41 -3.07
C ASP A 104 -2.01 5.37 -3.62
N VAL A 105 -0.74 5.15 -3.27
CA VAL A 105 0.37 5.97 -3.78
C VAL A 105 0.52 5.86 -5.30
N ILE A 106 0.39 4.66 -5.87
CA ILE A 106 0.45 4.48 -7.33
C ILE A 106 -0.74 5.14 -8.00
N LEU A 107 -1.95 4.94 -7.47
CA LEU A 107 -3.16 5.50 -8.06
C LEU A 107 -3.16 7.04 -7.99
N LEU A 108 -2.77 7.61 -6.85
CA LEU A 108 -2.62 9.05 -6.68
C LEU A 108 -1.59 9.62 -7.67
N THR A 109 -0.43 8.98 -7.80
CA THR A 109 0.62 9.42 -8.72
C THR A 109 0.13 9.35 -10.18
N ALA A 110 -0.61 8.30 -10.55
CA ALA A 110 -1.21 8.16 -11.87
C ALA A 110 -2.22 9.27 -12.18
N MET A 111 -3.12 9.56 -11.24
CA MET A 111 -4.10 10.64 -11.38
C MET A 111 -3.41 12.01 -11.51
N VAL A 112 -2.46 12.31 -10.62
CA VAL A 112 -1.70 13.58 -10.64
C VAL A 112 -0.97 13.72 -11.97
N GLN A 113 -0.33 12.65 -12.46
CA GLN A 113 0.43 12.68 -13.70
C GLN A 113 -0.46 12.94 -14.93
N VAL A 114 -1.59 12.24 -15.07
CA VAL A 114 -2.52 12.42 -16.20
C VAL A 114 -3.15 13.82 -16.17
N LEU A 115 -3.61 14.27 -15.00
CA LEU A 115 -4.22 15.59 -14.84
C LEU A 115 -3.20 16.73 -15.00
N SER A 116 -1.92 16.48 -14.68
CA SER A 116 -0.85 17.47 -14.87
C SER A 116 -0.59 17.84 -16.33
N CYS A 117 -1.07 17.02 -17.29
CA CYS A 117 -1.07 17.37 -18.70
C CYS A 117 -1.89 18.63 -19.00
N PHE A 118 -2.93 18.91 -18.21
CA PHE A 118 -3.78 20.08 -18.35
C PHE A 118 -3.30 21.25 -17.49
N SER A 119 -2.79 20.97 -16.28
CA SER A 119 -2.38 22.01 -15.34
C SER A 119 -1.27 21.54 -14.40
N LEU A 120 -0.15 22.28 -14.37
CA LEU A 120 0.97 22.00 -13.45
C LEU A 120 0.59 22.18 -11.97
N TYR A 121 -0.47 22.94 -11.67
CA TYR A 121 -0.95 23.12 -10.30
C TYR A 121 -1.47 21.82 -9.69
N VAL A 122 -1.81 20.81 -10.50
CA VAL A 122 -2.30 19.52 -9.99
C VAL A 122 -1.24 18.80 -9.15
N TRP A 123 0.05 19.12 -9.31
CA TRP A 123 1.12 18.59 -8.47
C TRP A 123 0.94 18.90 -6.97
N TYR A 124 0.18 19.94 -6.61
CA TYR A 124 -0.17 20.18 -5.21
C TYR A 124 -1.02 19.06 -4.59
N PHE A 125 -1.83 18.33 -5.37
CA PHE A 125 -2.55 17.15 -4.87
C PHE A 125 -1.62 16.02 -4.43
N TRP A 126 -0.38 16.01 -4.91
CA TRP A 126 0.60 15.03 -4.44
C TRP A 126 0.93 15.21 -2.95
N LEU A 127 0.73 16.41 -2.38
CA LEU A 127 0.88 16.67 -0.93
C LEU A 127 -0.11 15.88 -0.05
N LEU A 128 -1.16 15.29 -0.64
CA LEU A 128 -2.04 14.39 0.08
C LEU A 128 -1.31 13.13 0.58
N ALA A 129 -0.29 12.65 -0.15
CA ALA A 129 0.51 11.51 0.27
C ALA A 129 1.28 11.75 1.59
N PRO A 130 2.12 12.80 1.71
CA PRO A 130 2.77 13.12 2.97
C PRO A 130 1.76 13.55 4.05
N GLY A 131 0.67 14.23 3.70
CA GLY A 131 -0.40 14.54 4.64
C GLY A 131 -1.02 13.29 5.28
N ARG A 132 -1.29 12.25 4.47
CA ARG A 132 -1.78 10.95 4.95
C ARG A 132 -0.76 10.22 5.82
N ALA A 133 0.51 10.23 5.41
CA ALA A 133 1.60 9.61 6.18
C ALA A 133 1.76 10.28 7.56
N LEU A 134 1.72 11.62 7.62
CA LEU A 134 1.77 12.38 8.86
C LEU A 134 0.54 12.13 9.73
N TYR A 135 -0.66 12.04 9.14
CA TYR A 135 -1.86 11.68 9.89
C TYR A 135 -1.76 10.29 10.53
N LEU A 136 -1.26 9.30 9.79
CA LEU A 136 -1.04 7.95 10.33
C LEU A 136 0.03 7.93 11.42
N LEU A 137 1.12 8.71 11.25
CA LEU A 137 2.13 8.88 12.28
C LEU A 137 1.54 9.53 13.55
N TRP A 138 0.69 10.53 13.36
CA TRP A 138 0.00 11.20 14.45
C TRP A 138 -0.92 10.24 15.21
N VAL A 139 -1.83 9.54 14.52
CA VAL A 139 -2.80 8.67 15.18
C VAL A 139 -2.17 7.42 15.81
N ASN A 140 -1.12 6.87 15.20
CA ASN A 140 -0.55 5.59 15.66
C ASN A 140 0.63 5.74 16.62
N ILE A 141 1.38 6.85 16.58
CA ILE A 141 2.61 7.01 17.38
C ILE A 141 2.48 8.20 18.34
N LEU A 142 2.30 9.41 17.81
CA LEU A 142 2.37 10.64 18.61
C LEU A 142 1.14 10.81 19.50
N GLY A 143 -0.06 10.63 18.96
CA GLY A 143 -1.33 10.75 19.67
C GLY A 143 -1.36 9.88 20.92
N PRO A 144 -1.14 8.56 20.81
CA PRO A 144 -1.05 7.68 21.97
C PRO A 144 0.03 8.09 22.96
N TRP A 145 1.18 8.59 22.50
CA TRP A 145 2.25 9.05 23.38
C TRP A 145 1.88 10.31 24.18
N PHE A 146 1.18 11.27 23.55
CA PHE A 146 0.67 12.47 24.22
C PHE A 146 -0.55 12.20 25.12
N THR A 147 -1.36 11.19 24.81
CA THR A 147 -2.53 10.81 25.62
C THR A 147 -2.24 9.71 26.65
N ALA A 148 -1.07 9.07 26.59
CA ALA A 148 -0.68 7.98 27.50
C ALA A 148 -0.56 8.40 28.97
N GLU A 149 -0.39 9.69 29.26
CA GLU A 149 -0.46 10.19 30.63
C GLU A 149 -1.89 10.26 31.20
N SER A 150 -2.93 10.01 30.39
CA SER A 150 -4.34 10.11 30.81
C SER A 150 -5.16 8.82 30.64
N SER A 151 -4.59 7.71 30.15
CA SER A 151 -5.32 6.45 30.05
C SER A 151 -4.47 5.26 30.50
N ALA A 152 -4.77 4.80 31.70
CA ALA A 152 -4.52 3.45 32.21
C ALA A 152 -4.74 2.40 31.09
N PRO A 153 -3.99 1.28 31.11
CA PRO A 153 -3.85 0.39 29.97
C PRO A 153 -5.22 -0.13 29.56
N THR A 154 -5.70 0.27 28.39
CA THR A 154 -6.76 -0.47 27.71
C THR A 154 -6.10 -1.75 27.22
N GLN A 155 -5.98 -2.70 28.15
CA GLN A 155 -5.92 -4.11 27.84
C GLN A 155 -7.16 -4.39 27.00
N GLU A 156 -7.01 -4.48 25.67
CA GLU A 156 -7.97 -5.29 24.91
C GLU A 156 -7.83 -6.72 25.47
N PRO A 157 -8.86 -7.22 26.19
CA PRO A 157 -8.72 -8.48 26.86
C PRO A 157 -8.64 -9.55 25.79
N ASN A 158 -7.50 -10.22 25.81
CA ASN A 158 -7.19 -11.44 25.13
C ASN A 158 -8.03 -12.60 25.72
N GLU A 159 -9.36 -12.44 25.78
CA GLU A 159 -10.33 -13.39 26.34
C GLU A 159 -10.24 -14.75 25.63
N LYS A 160 -9.85 -14.75 24.34
CA LYS A 160 -9.68 -15.96 23.54
C LYS A 160 -8.45 -16.79 23.90
N LYS A 161 -7.35 -16.21 24.41
CA LYS A 161 -6.22 -17.02 24.90
C LYS A 161 -6.43 -17.44 26.36
N GLN A 162 -7.05 -16.61 27.20
CA GLN A 162 -7.37 -16.98 28.59
C GLN A 162 -8.32 -18.19 28.67
N ARG A 163 -9.42 -18.20 27.91
CA ARG A 163 -10.33 -19.38 27.84
C ARG A 163 -9.64 -20.66 27.36
N ARG A 164 -8.59 -20.54 26.54
CA ARG A 164 -7.84 -21.70 26.01
C ARG A 164 -6.80 -22.20 27.01
N GLN A 165 -6.29 -21.34 27.89
CA GLN A 165 -5.45 -21.71 29.02
C GLN A 165 -6.26 -22.33 30.16
N GLU A 166 -7.43 -21.78 30.49
CA GLU A 166 -8.33 -22.33 31.52
C GLU A 166 -8.81 -23.75 31.16
N ARG A 167 -9.19 -23.98 29.89
CA ARG A 167 -9.54 -25.33 29.41
C ARG A 167 -8.39 -26.34 29.46
N ARG A 168 -7.13 -25.88 29.49
CA ARG A 168 -5.95 -26.76 29.63
C ARG A 168 -5.62 -27.04 31.09
N GLN A 169 -5.95 -26.13 32.00
CA GLN A 169 -5.74 -26.30 33.43
C GLN A 169 -6.83 -27.20 34.05
N MET A 170 -8.08 -27.10 33.59
CA MET A 170 -9.18 -27.96 34.06
C MET A 170 -9.10 -29.43 33.59
N LYS A 171 -8.20 -29.76 32.66
CA LYS A 171 -7.96 -31.16 32.22
C LYS A 171 -6.80 -31.84 32.96
N ARG A 172 -6.18 -31.14 33.92
CA ARG A 172 -5.06 -31.64 34.73
C ARG A 172 -5.44 -31.89 36.20
N PHE A 173 -6.73 -31.81 36.53
CA PHE A 173 -7.31 -32.26 37.79
C PHE A 173 -8.30 -33.38 37.49
#